data_AF-A0A7X6TIS7-F1
#
_entry.id   AF-A0A7X6TIS7-F1
#
_cell.length_a   1.000
_cell.length_b   1.000
_cell.length_c   1.000
_cell.angle_alpha   90.00
_cell.angle_beta   90.00
_cell.angle_gamma   90.00
#
_symmetry.space_group_name_H-M   'P 1'
#
loop_
_entity.id
_entity.type
_entity.pdbx_description
1 polymer ?
#
loop_
_entity_poly.entity_id
_entity_poly.type
_entity_poly.pdbx_seq_one_letter_code
_entity_poly.pdbx_strand_id
1 'polypeptide(L)'
;KHYYHAPAMGKCFPEEPRVEYMSGAVARKGNDFALIADTRIQVDDRVGEGYRFRSFRVQDGPVRDVTRIVDNYRGFVVDKRRVTLQPASRCAPYGIPTGCRFSEIGRYRKTPSWVNTGRPLEVQCRVKDRGEQCQGAGTVRTARVGGVCDTEMRPFTGVP
;
A
#
# COMPACT_ATOMS: atom_id res chain seq x y z
N LYS A 1 -8.84 17.19 13.39
CA LYS A 1 -9.16 17.16 11.95
C LYS A 1 -8.39 16.00 11.34
N HIS A 2 -9.08 15.01 10.77
CA HIS A 2 -8.45 13.82 10.20
C HIS A 2 -8.46 13.90 8.67
N TYR A 3 -7.41 13.43 8.03
CA TYR A 3 -7.39 13.20 6.59
C TYR A 3 -6.69 11.87 6.31
N TYR A 4 -7.10 11.22 5.23
CA TYR A 4 -6.57 9.94 4.77
C TYR A 4 -6.07 10.12 3.35
N HIS A 5 -4.75 10.02 3.15
CA HIS A 5 -4.13 10.11 1.83
C HIS A 5 -3.69 8.70 1.40
N ALA A 6 -4.53 7.99 0.66
CA ALA A 6 -4.36 6.56 0.40
C ALA A 6 -2.99 6.20 -0.23
N PRO A 7 -2.45 6.96 -1.21
CA PRO A 7 -1.13 6.70 -1.76
C PRO A 7 -0.01 6.60 -0.72
N ALA A 8 -0.04 7.41 0.34
CA ALA A 8 0.96 7.42 1.41
C ALA A 8 0.71 6.39 2.52
N MET A 9 -0.43 5.70 2.51
CA MET A 9 -0.77 4.73 3.55
C MET A 9 -0.07 3.39 3.31
N GLY A 10 -0.01 2.58 4.37
CA GLY A 10 0.65 1.27 4.32
C GLY A 10 0.13 0.41 3.17
N LYS A 11 1.05 -0.04 2.30
CA LYS A 11 0.73 -0.92 1.17
C LYS A 11 0.23 -2.29 1.66
N CYS A 12 -0.79 -2.80 0.99
CA CYS A 12 -1.40 -4.10 1.24
C CYS A 12 -1.34 -4.97 -0.01
N PHE A 13 -1.22 -6.29 0.18
CA PHE A 13 -1.20 -7.28 -0.90
C PHE A 13 -2.07 -8.48 -0.50
N PRO A 14 -3.41 -8.32 -0.45
CA PRO A 14 -4.31 -9.39 0.02
C PRO A 14 -4.29 -10.63 -0.89
N GLU A 15 -3.92 -10.45 -2.16
CA GLU A 15 -3.77 -11.53 -3.14
C GLU A 15 -2.44 -12.28 -3.00
N GLU A 16 -1.52 -11.79 -2.18
CA GLU A 16 -0.18 -12.35 -1.96
C GLU A 16 -0.01 -12.74 -0.48
N PRO A 17 -0.65 -13.82 0.00
CA PRO A 17 -0.86 -14.10 1.43
C PRO A 17 0.43 -14.42 2.21
N ARG A 18 1.55 -14.63 1.51
CA ARG A 18 2.85 -14.97 2.11
C ARG A 18 3.87 -13.83 1.98
N VAL A 19 3.42 -12.63 1.65
CA VAL A 19 4.27 -11.44 1.64
C VAL A 19 4.37 -10.86 3.04
N GLU A 20 5.61 -10.70 3.50
CA GLU A 20 5.94 -10.19 4.83
C GLU A 20 6.78 -8.93 4.72
N TYR A 21 6.47 -7.93 5.57
CA TYR A 21 7.32 -6.76 5.72
C TYR A 21 8.38 -7.04 6.79
N MET A 22 9.64 -6.93 6.39
CA MET A 22 10.79 -7.17 7.23
C MET A 22 11.33 -5.83 7.74
N SER A 23 11.00 -5.48 8.99
CA SER A 23 11.64 -4.33 9.65
C SER A 23 13.14 -4.56 9.85
N GLY A 24 13.53 -5.80 10.15
CA GLY A 24 14.92 -6.23 10.24
C GLY A 24 15.02 -7.72 10.57
N ALA A 25 15.77 -8.45 9.74
CA ALA A 25 16.09 -9.85 9.96
C ALA A 25 17.44 -10.22 9.34
N VAL A 26 18.13 -11.16 9.97
CA VAL A 26 19.34 -11.76 9.38
C VAL A 26 18.94 -13.05 8.67
N ALA A 27 19.30 -13.15 7.40
CA ALA A 27 19.22 -14.37 6.64
C ALA A 27 20.61 -15.02 6.53
N ARG A 28 20.66 -16.35 6.50
CA ARG A 28 21.92 -17.11 6.53
C ARG A 28 22.01 -18.13 5.40
N LYS A 29 23.22 -18.37 4.91
CA LYS A 29 23.56 -19.46 4.00
C LYS A 29 24.97 -19.96 4.34
N GLY A 30 25.08 -21.07 5.06
CA GLY A 30 26.38 -21.50 5.60
C GLY A 30 26.96 -20.42 6.52
N ASN A 31 28.15 -19.93 6.17
CA ASN A 31 28.83 -18.84 6.88
C ASN A 31 28.49 -17.44 6.34
N ASP A 32 27.66 -17.34 5.30
CA ASP A 32 27.25 -16.07 4.72
C ASP A 32 26.02 -15.51 5.42
N PHE A 33 25.97 -14.19 5.53
CA PHE A 33 24.88 -13.45 6.16
C PHE A 33 24.37 -12.33 5.25
N ALA A 34 23.06 -12.10 5.27
CA ALA A 34 22.42 -10.97 4.63
C ALA A 34 21.48 -10.28 5.61
N LEU A 35 21.56 -8.95 5.73
CA LEU A 35 20.57 -8.15 6.43
C LEU A 35 19.41 -7.85 5.49
N ILE A 36 18.21 -8.27 5.91
CA ILE A 36 16.95 -7.95 5.24
C ILE A 36 16.22 -6.93 6.12
N ALA A 37 16.20 -5.68 5.69
CA ALA A 37 15.61 -4.57 6.45
C ALA A 37 14.85 -3.62 5.52
N ASP A 38 13.81 -2.99 6.06
CA ASP A 38 12.93 -2.04 5.38
C ASP A 38 12.47 -2.54 3.99
N THR A 39 12.09 -3.81 3.91
CA THR A 39 11.72 -4.42 2.64
C THR A 39 10.67 -5.50 2.81
N ARG A 40 10.15 -6.03 1.70
CA ARG A 40 9.20 -7.13 1.70
C ARG A 40 9.81 -8.38 1.11
N ILE A 41 9.42 -9.52 1.65
CA ILE A 41 9.79 -10.84 1.14
C ILE A 41 8.54 -11.66 0.84
N GLN A 42 8.60 -12.46 -0.21
CA GLN A 42 7.71 -13.60 -0.38
C GLN A 42 8.32 -14.75 0.41
N VAL A 43 7.60 -15.25 1.41
CA VAL A 43 8.03 -16.40 2.20
C VAL A 43 7.70 -17.69 1.46
N ASP A 44 8.72 -18.52 1.25
CA ASP A 44 8.62 -19.81 0.56
C ASP A 44 8.71 -20.96 1.59
N ASP A 45 9.25 -22.11 1.20
CA ASP A 45 9.26 -23.30 2.04
C ASP A 45 10.05 -23.12 3.34
N ARG A 46 9.57 -23.78 4.39
CA ARG A 46 10.30 -23.88 5.66
C ARG A 46 11.51 -24.80 5.45
N VAL A 47 12.68 -24.38 5.93
CA VAL A 47 13.91 -25.16 5.91
C VAL A 47 14.56 -25.06 7.28
N GLY A 48 14.59 -26.18 8.00
CA GLY A 48 15.05 -26.23 9.40
C GLY A 48 14.33 -25.21 10.28
N GLU A 49 15.10 -24.31 10.87
CA GLU A 49 14.64 -23.28 11.82
C GLU A 49 14.23 -21.95 11.16
N GLY A 50 14.10 -21.93 9.83
CA GLY A 50 13.72 -20.72 9.11
C GLY A 50 12.94 -20.98 7.83
N TYR A 51 12.84 -19.96 6.99
CA TYR A 51 12.17 -20.02 5.69
C TYR A 51 13.10 -19.60 4.57
N ARG A 52 12.99 -20.27 3.42
CA ARG A 52 13.43 -19.67 2.16
C ARG A 52 12.55 -18.49 1.83
N PHE A 53 13.09 -17.56 1.05
CA PHE A 53 12.37 -16.37 0.67
C PHE A 53 12.89 -15.80 -0.63
N ARG A 54 12.04 -14.98 -1.27
CA ARG A 54 12.38 -14.16 -2.43
C ARG A 54 12.07 -12.71 -2.13
N SER A 55 12.78 -11.78 -2.74
CA SER A 55 12.47 -10.36 -2.62
C SER A 55 11.11 -10.06 -3.25
N PHE A 56 10.22 -9.41 -2.52
CA PHE A 56 8.97 -8.88 -3.05
C PHE A 56 9.14 -7.37 -3.29
N ARG A 57 9.37 -7.00 -4.55
CA ARG A 57 9.60 -5.62 -4.96
C ARG A 57 8.28 -4.97 -5.34
N VAL A 58 8.08 -3.74 -4.90
CA VAL A 58 6.88 -2.95 -5.19
C VAL A 58 7.30 -1.64 -5.81
N GLN A 59 6.75 -1.32 -6.97
CA GLN A 59 6.91 -0.02 -7.63
C GLN A 59 5.56 0.70 -7.60
N ASP A 60 5.59 1.96 -7.17
CA ASP A 60 4.41 2.82 -7.19
C ASP A 60 4.17 3.32 -8.61
N GLY A 61 3.05 2.92 -9.20
CA GLY A 61 2.52 3.53 -10.41
C GLY A 61 1.51 4.63 -10.08
N PRO A 62 1.09 5.42 -11.08
CA PRO A 62 0.05 6.44 -10.89
C PRO A 62 -1.31 5.81 -10.55
N VAL A 63 -1.66 4.68 -11.16
CA VAL A 63 -2.99 4.05 -10.97
C VAL A 63 -2.91 2.75 -10.16
N ARG A 64 -1.82 1.98 -10.30
CA ARG A 64 -1.63 0.70 -9.62
C ARG A 64 -0.24 0.53 -9.01
N ASP A 65 -0.14 -0.36 -8.02
CA ASP A 65 1.15 -0.86 -7.58
C ASP A 65 1.58 -2.01 -8.48
N VAL A 66 2.84 -2.01 -8.92
CA VAL A 66 3.42 -3.10 -9.71
C VAL A 66 4.33 -3.92 -8.82
N THR A 67 4.05 -5.22 -8.72
CA THR A 67 4.79 -6.15 -7.87
C THR A 67 5.67 -7.08 -8.70
N ARG A 68 6.83 -7.45 -8.16
CA ARG A 68 7.74 -8.44 -8.75
C ARG A 68 8.37 -9.31 -7.67
N ILE A 69 8.44 -10.60 -7.92
CA ILE A 69 9.13 -11.56 -7.05
C ILE A 69 10.48 -11.91 -7.69
N VAL A 70 11.57 -11.67 -6.97
CA VAL A 70 12.94 -11.86 -7.48
C VAL A 70 13.79 -12.64 -6.47
N ASP A 71 14.48 -13.68 -6.93
CA ASP A 71 15.36 -14.51 -6.11
C ASP A 71 16.78 -13.92 -6.04
N ASN A 72 16.93 -12.81 -5.31
CA ASN A 72 18.25 -12.19 -5.08
C ASN A 72 19.09 -12.90 -4.00
N TYR A 73 18.47 -13.81 -3.23
CA TYR A 73 19.06 -14.41 -2.03
C TYR A 73 19.00 -15.94 -2.09
N ARG A 74 19.37 -16.51 -3.25
CA ARG A 74 19.23 -17.94 -3.49
C ARG A 74 19.97 -18.79 -2.45
N GLY A 75 19.18 -19.61 -1.76
CA GLY A 75 19.67 -20.53 -0.73
C GLY A 75 19.83 -19.91 0.66
N PHE A 76 19.54 -18.61 0.83
CA PHE A 76 19.46 -18.00 2.15
C PHE A 76 18.16 -18.39 2.85
N VAL A 77 18.25 -18.49 4.18
CA VAL A 77 17.14 -18.81 5.06
C VAL A 77 17.00 -17.70 6.09
N VAL A 78 15.79 -17.13 6.21
CA VAL A 78 15.45 -16.14 7.23
C VAL A 78 14.93 -16.83 8.50
N ASP A 79 15.32 -16.34 9.67
CA ASP A 79 14.89 -16.88 10.97
C ASP A 79 13.35 -16.88 11.09
N LYS A 80 12.76 -18.05 11.42
CA LYS A 80 11.30 -18.20 11.54
C LYS A 80 10.68 -17.26 12.55
N ARG A 81 11.41 -16.84 13.59
CA ARG A 81 10.93 -15.92 14.64
C ARG A 81 10.69 -14.51 14.10
N ARG A 82 11.20 -14.20 12.91
CA ARG A 82 10.99 -12.92 12.20
C ARG A 82 9.86 -12.99 11.19
N VAL A 83 9.22 -14.15 11.01
CA VAL A 83 8.18 -14.41 10.03
C VAL A 83 6.89 -14.80 10.76
N THR A 84 5.78 -14.14 10.45
CA THR A 84 4.49 -14.36 11.15
C THR A 84 3.48 -15.15 10.32
N LEU A 85 3.58 -15.07 8.99
CA LEU A 85 2.62 -15.57 8.01
C LEU A 85 1.18 -15.11 8.29
N GLN A 86 1.01 -13.96 8.92
CA GLN A 86 -0.31 -13.43 9.22
C GLN A 86 -0.95 -12.87 7.94
N PRO A 87 -2.23 -13.22 7.67
CA PRO A 87 -2.95 -12.63 6.55
C PRO A 87 -3.01 -11.11 6.64
N ALA A 88 -3.00 -10.47 5.48
CA ALA A 88 -3.10 -9.02 5.40
C ALA A 88 -4.46 -8.54 5.95
N SER A 89 -4.44 -7.84 7.09
CA SER A 89 -5.64 -7.30 7.73
C SER A 89 -5.92 -5.84 7.35
N ARG A 90 -7.18 -5.38 7.47
CA ARG A 90 -7.57 -3.96 7.21
C ARG A 90 -7.11 -3.43 5.84
N CYS A 91 -7.11 -4.30 4.84
CA CYS A 91 -6.73 -3.95 3.48
C CYS A 91 -7.99 -3.64 2.67
N ALA A 92 -8.07 -2.43 2.16
CA ALA A 92 -9.18 -1.98 1.34
C ALA A 92 -8.68 -1.53 -0.05
N PRO A 93 -9.45 -1.75 -1.13
CA PRO A 93 -9.15 -1.19 -2.45
C PRO A 93 -8.97 0.33 -2.35
N TYR A 94 -7.82 0.84 -2.79
CA TYR A 94 -7.46 2.26 -2.65
C TYR A 94 -7.61 2.81 -1.22
N GLY A 95 -7.61 1.96 -0.19
CA GLY A 95 -7.85 2.36 1.20
C GLY A 95 -9.29 2.78 1.50
N ILE A 96 -10.25 2.46 0.63
CA ILE A 96 -11.65 2.88 0.75
C ILE A 96 -12.47 1.70 1.33
N PRO A 97 -12.90 1.80 2.61
CA PRO A 97 -13.37 0.64 3.37
C PRO A 97 -14.66 0.03 2.84
N THR A 98 -15.65 0.81 2.40
CA THR A 98 -16.91 0.34 1.82
C THR A 98 -17.61 1.43 0.99
N GLY A 99 -18.55 1.04 0.12
CA GLY A 99 -19.49 1.96 -0.57
C GLY A 99 -19.09 2.38 -1.98
N CYS A 100 -17.86 2.11 -2.40
CA CYS A 100 -17.38 2.41 -3.75
C CYS A 100 -17.18 1.11 -4.52
N ARG A 101 -17.65 1.11 -5.77
CA ARG A 101 -17.42 0.01 -6.70
C ARG A 101 -16.33 0.45 -7.68
N PHE A 102 -15.30 -0.38 -7.82
CA PHE A 102 -14.23 -0.19 -8.79
C PHE A 102 -14.35 -1.29 -9.84
N SER A 103 -14.31 -0.92 -11.12
CA SER A 103 -14.23 -1.88 -12.22
C SER A 103 -12.87 -2.58 -12.24
N GLU A 104 -11.82 -1.87 -11.83
CA GLU A 104 -10.47 -2.40 -11.69
C GLU A 104 -9.82 -1.89 -10.40
N ILE A 105 -9.20 -2.82 -9.66
CA ILE A 105 -8.45 -2.50 -8.44
C ILE A 105 -6.96 -2.47 -8.79
N GLY A 106 -6.38 -1.27 -8.75
CA GLY A 106 -4.95 -1.07 -8.98
C GLY A 106 -4.10 -1.25 -7.73
N ARG A 107 -4.66 -1.04 -6.53
CA ARG A 107 -3.89 -1.11 -5.30
C ARG A 107 -4.76 -1.34 -4.07
N TYR A 108 -4.16 -1.90 -3.03
CA TYR A 108 -4.76 -2.01 -1.71
C TYR A 108 -3.94 -1.22 -0.69
N ARG A 109 -4.63 -0.61 0.27
CA ARG A 109 -4.00 0.15 1.35
C ARG A 109 -4.58 -0.25 2.70
N LYS A 110 -3.73 -0.19 3.73
CA LYS A 110 -4.13 -0.31 5.12
C LYS A 110 -5.03 0.86 5.48
N THR A 111 -6.12 0.57 6.14
CA THR A 111 -7.01 1.58 6.70
C THR A 111 -6.77 1.74 8.21
N PRO A 112 -6.72 2.98 8.74
CA PRO A 112 -6.63 3.21 10.16
C PRO A 112 -7.96 2.81 10.83
N SER A 113 -7.92 2.51 12.13
CA SER A 113 -9.11 2.11 12.90
C SER A 113 -10.26 3.12 12.83
N TRP A 114 -9.93 4.40 12.72
CA TRP A 114 -10.90 5.50 12.72
C TRP A 114 -11.54 5.77 11.36
N VAL A 115 -11.08 5.15 10.26
CA VAL A 115 -11.58 5.52 8.90
C VAL A 115 -13.09 5.28 8.74
N ASN A 116 -13.64 4.36 9.52
CA ASN A 116 -15.05 3.98 9.50
C ASN A 116 -15.91 4.75 10.52
N THR A 117 -15.29 5.49 11.45
CA THR A 117 -16.02 6.24 12.48
C THR A 117 -16.35 7.66 12.02
N GLY A 118 -15.49 8.24 11.17
CA GLY A 118 -15.72 9.54 10.57
C GLY A 118 -16.54 9.50 9.28
N ARG A 119 -16.92 10.68 8.81
CA ARG A 119 -17.56 10.90 7.51
C ARG A 119 -16.59 11.58 6.55
N PRO A 120 -16.35 11.05 5.35
CA PRO A 120 -15.52 11.72 4.36
C PRO A 120 -16.21 12.99 3.85
N LEU A 121 -15.45 14.07 3.72
CA LEU A 121 -15.90 15.33 3.16
C LEU A 121 -15.47 15.44 1.70
N GLU A 122 -16.34 16.06 0.89
CA GLU A 122 -15.99 16.53 -0.45
C GLU A 122 -15.88 18.05 -0.42
N VAL A 123 -14.76 18.58 -0.90
CA VAL A 123 -14.54 20.00 -1.09
C VAL A 123 -14.72 20.32 -2.57
N GLN A 124 -15.58 21.28 -2.86
CA GLN A 124 -15.81 21.76 -4.22
C GLN A 124 -15.24 23.17 -4.38
N CYS A 125 -14.35 23.34 -5.35
CA CYS A 125 -13.67 24.60 -5.63
C CYS A 125 -13.91 25.00 -7.08
N ARG A 126 -14.17 26.29 -7.33
CA ARG A 126 -14.10 26.82 -8.71
C ARG A 126 -12.64 27.17 -8.99
N VAL A 127 -12.06 26.50 -9.98
CA VAL A 127 -10.67 26.69 -10.40
C VAL A 127 -10.63 27.19 -11.82
N LYS A 128 -9.58 27.94 -12.17
CA LYS A 128 -9.33 28.36 -13.54
C LYS A 128 -8.39 27.36 -14.19
N ASP A 129 -8.95 26.39 -14.91
CA ASP A 129 -8.20 25.32 -15.58
C ASP A 129 -7.53 25.88 -16.83
N ARG A 130 -6.20 25.81 -16.89
CA ARG A 130 -5.36 26.35 -17.99
C ARG A 130 -4.82 25.26 -18.93
N GLY A 131 -5.32 24.02 -18.82
CA GLY A 131 -4.81 22.86 -19.56
C GLY A 131 -3.43 22.40 -19.09
N GLU A 132 -2.97 21.27 -19.62
CA GLU A 132 -1.73 20.59 -19.18
C GLU A 132 -0.48 21.47 -19.25
N GLN A 133 -0.42 22.38 -20.23
CA GLN A 133 0.72 23.27 -20.43
C GLN A 133 0.62 24.58 -19.62
N CYS A 134 -0.48 24.82 -18.89
CA CYS A 134 -0.70 26.01 -18.06
C CYS A 134 -0.62 27.38 -18.78
N GLN A 135 -0.63 27.41 -20.11
CA GLN A 135 -0.34 28.61 -20.93
C GLN A 135 -1.59 29.35 -21.45
N GLY A 136 -2.80 28.77 -21.31
CA GLY A 136 -4.03 29.38 -21.83
C GLY A 136 -4.71 30.38 -20.90
N ALA A 137 -5.63 31.17 -21.46
CA ALA A 137 -6.53 32.06 -20.70
C ALA A 137 -7.40 31.28 -19.70
N GLY A 138 -7.57 29.98 -19.90
CA GLY A 138 -8.20 29.04 -18.97
C GLY A 138 -9.72 29.17 -18.84
N THR A 139 -10.37 28.08 -18.47
CA THR A 139 -11.83 28.03 -18.26
C THR A 139 -12.14 27.78 -16.79
N VAL A 140 -13.14 28.46 -16.23
CA VAL A 140 -13.59 28.16 -14.87
C VAL A 140 -14.25 26.78 -14.85
N ARG A 141 -13.73 25.88 -14.03
CA ARG A 141 -14.24 24.53 -13.82
C ARG A 141 -14.44 24.28 -12.33
N THR A 142 -15.40 23.41 -12.00
CA THR A 142 -15.56 22.94 -10.63
C THR A 142 -14.65 21.73 -10.42
N ALA A 143 -13.62 21.88 -9.59
CA ALA A 143 -12.80 20.78 -9.09
C ALA A 143 -13.42 20.22 -7.81
N ARG A 144 -13.35 18.90 -7.66
CA ARG A 144 -13.79 18.18 -6.46
C ARG A 144 -12.59 17.47 -5.87
N VAL A 145 -12.39 17.59 -4.56
CA VAL A 145 -11.33 16.93 -3.82
C VAL A 145 -11.95 16.26 -2.60
N GLY A 146 -11.61 15.01 -2.36
CA GLY A 146 -12.24 14.21 -1.33
C GLY A 146 -13.57 13.61 -1.76
N GLY A 147 -14.40 13.31 -0.78
CA GLY A 147 -15.60 12.51 -0.95
C GLY A 147 -15.33 11.03 -0.68
N VAL A 148 -16.40 10.24 -0.77
CA VAL A 148 -16.39 8.84 -0.31
C VAL A 148 -15.42 7.98 -1.13
N CYS A 149 -15.36 8.22 -2.45
CA CYS A 149 -14.65 7.39 -3.42
C CYS A 149 -13.35 8.01 -3.97
N ASP A 150 -12.87 9.12 -3.39
CA ASP A 150 -11.58 9.70 -3.79
C ASP A 150 -10.43 8.77 -3.39
N THR A 151 -9.66 8.34 -4.39
CA THR A 151 -8.56 7.38 -4.25
C THR A 151 -7.25 8.04 -3.86
N GLU A 152 -7.17 9.37 -3.89
CA GLU A 152 -5.99 10.15 -3.59
C GLU A 152 -6.06 10.67 -2.16
N MET A 153 -7.04 11.52 -1.85
CA MET A 153 -7.12 12.22 -0.57
C MET A 153 -8.56 12.35 -0.09
N ARG A 154 -8.81 11.91 1.14
CA ARG A 154 -10.12 12.05 1.79
C ARG A 154 -10.00 12.78 3.13
N PRO A 155 -10.48 14.02 3.24
CA PRO A 155 -10.68 14.67 4.54
C PRO A 155 -11.86 14.03 5.28
N PHE A 156 -11.79 13.95 6.61
CA PHE A 156 -12.82 13.35 7.46
C PHE A 156 -13.26 14.31 8.58
N THR A 157 -14.54 14.25 8.92
CA THR A 157 -15.13 14.87 10.12
C THR A 157 -15.82 13.85 11.00
N GLY A 158 -16.11 14.21 12.26
CA GLY A 158 -16.82 13.33 13.20
C GLY A 158 -16.01 12.09 13.63
N VAL A 159 -14.69 12.13 13.49
CA VAL A 159 -13.80 11.13 14.11
C VAL A 159 -13.65 11.48 15.59
N PRO A 160 -13.98 10.56 16.52
CA PRO A 160 -13.81 10.74 17.97
C PRO A 160 -12.36 10.93 18.39
#